data_AF-A0A4P2R112-F1
#
_entry.id   AF-A0A4P2R112-F1
#
_cell.length_a   1.000
_cell.length_b   1.000
_cell.length_c   1.000
_cell.angle_alpha   90.00
_cell.angle_beta   90.00
_cell.angle_gamma   90.00
#
_symmetry.space_group_name_H-M   'P 1'
#
loop_
_entity.id
_entity.type
_entity.pdbx_description
1 polymer ?
#
loop_
_entity_poly.entity_id
_entity_poly.type
_entity_poly.pdbx_seq_one_letter_code
_entity_poly.pdbx_strand_id
1 'polypeptide(L)'
;MSEKKEPAARDLLGGVDRRQVLIKLGAFAITVPVLGACGDEGSAGSETGGGGGAGGSGGTGGSGASTTSASTTSASSADASTSVGTGGAGGAGEGGSDTGVGGMGGGGGGDSLIPPPFDDVPMCRAQNKTDGAGQGPFFIHELEKNDDISLVRQDIRGRYNESAAPGVEMHLHLRVLDLSKPDCDGKGVGVPDVDVYIWHTDGQGFYSGFGARGSANEQNPDAPYAGRPSQNNLDTTERFCRGVQTTDANGVVSFRSIFPGWYNGRDVHIHFVCFKKGSTSKGRVTYQGGDHIFTTQFYFDPAFTDSVHTKYEPYKARTTGNLATAYAGAIKADEPGNSGLRAKAWMEGDVVVAQMQIAVTPT
;
A
#
# COMPACT_ATOMS: atom_id res chain seq x y z
N MET A 1 42.25 -60.89 -11.61
CA MET A 1 42.64 -59.55 -11.14
C MET A 1 41.47 -58.63 -11.51
N SER A 2 40.39 -58.58 -10.74
CA SER A 2 40.23 -57.84 -9.46
C SER A 2 40.70 -56.40 -9.58
N GLU A 3 39.76 -55.46 -9.69
CA GLU A 3 39.67 -54.33 -8.75
C GLU A 3 38.32 -53.62 -8.87
N LYS A 4 37.68 -53.47 -7.71
CA LYS A 4 36.49 -52.65 -7.44
C LYS A 4 36.85 -51.17 -7.57
N LYS A 5 35.88 -50.34 -7.94
CA LYS A 5 35.85 -48.92 -7.55
C LYS A 5 34.40 -48.41 -7.41
N GLU A 6 33.89 -48.42 -6.19
CA GLU A 6 33.01 -47.34 -5.68
C GLU A 6 33.92 -46.17 -5.24
N PRO A 7 33.50 -44.88 -5.17
CA PRO A 7 32.33 -44.38 -4.40
C PRO A 7 31.60 -43.20 -5.14
N ALA A 8 30.58 -42.48 -4.65
CA ALA A 8 30.25 -42.06 -3.31
C ALA A 8 28.76 -41.68 -3.17
N ALA A 9 28.18 -42.07 -2.04
CA ALA A 9 26.97 -41.47 -1.50
C ALA A 9 27.19 -39.96 -1.27
N ARG A 10 26.37 -39.12 -1.91
CA ARG A 10 26.24 -37.69 -1.57
C ARG A 10 24.76 -37.36 -1.49
N ASP A 11 24.37 -36.93 -0.29
CA ASP A 11 23.13 -36.26 0.11
C ASP A 11 21.80 -36.90 -0.26
N LEU A 12 21.41 -37.86 0.58
CA LEU A 12 20.01 -38.18 0.91
C LEU A 12 19.51 -37.40 2.14
N LEU A 13 20.01 -36.19 2.36
CA LEU A 13 19.46 -35.25 3.33
C LEU A 13 18.98 -34.03 2.55
N GLY A 14 17.67 -34.00 2.31
CA GLY A 14 16.99 -32.82 1.78
C GLY A 14 17.43 -31.59 2.55
N GLY A 15 17.92 -30.61 1.81
CA GLY A 15 18.38 -29.34 2.36
C GLY A 15 17.28 -28.73 3.21
N VAL A 16 17.47 -28.79 4.53
CA VAL A 16 16.58 -28.12 5.44
C VAL A 16 16.90 -26.62 5.34
N ASP A 17 15.99 -25.90 4.72
CA ASP A 17 16.09 -24.49 4.34
C ASP A 17 16.26 -23.60 5.58
N ARG A 18 17.39 -22.88 5.66
CA ARG A 18 17.76 -22.02 6.79
C ARG A 18 16.70 -20.96 7.11
N ARG A 19 15.99 -20.41 6.12
CA ARG A 19 14.93 -19.40 6.37
C ARG A 19 13.64 -20.03 6.86
N GLN A 20 13.25 -21.17 6.29
CA GLN A 20 12.07 -21.93 6.74
C GLN A 20 12.27 -22.54 8.14
N VAL A 21 13.51 -22.88 8.51
CA VAL A 21 13.86 -23.40 9.84
C VAL A 21 13.79 -22.32 10.91
N LEU A 22 14.27 -21.11 10.60
CA LEU A 22 14.23 -19.99 11.55
C LEU A 22 12.79 -19.58 11.90
N ILE A 23 11.86 -19.63 10.93
CA ILE A 23 10.43 -19.36 11.17
C ILE A 23 9.80 -20.45 12.04
N LYS A 24 10.15 -21.74 11.85
CA LYS A 24 9.62 -22.85 12.65
C LYS A 24 10.12 -22.89 14.10
N LEU A 25 11.28 -22.27 14.39
CA LEU A 25 11.85 -22.23 15.75
C LEU A 25 11.37 -21.04 16.59
N GLY A 26 10.78 -20.00 15.99
CA GLY A 26 10.34 -18.78 16.68
C GLY A 26 9.01 -18.85 17.44
N ALA A 27 8.31 -20.00 17.45
CA ALA A 27 6.93 -20.11 17.93
C ALA A 27 6.75 -20.61 19.38
N PHE A 28 7.79 -20.55 20.24
CA PHE A 28 7.65 -20.88 21.66
C PHE A 28 7.99 -19.68 22.55
N ALA A 29 7.00 -18.81 22.75
CA ALA A 29 6.98 -17.88 23.89
C ALA A 29 5.94 -18.40 24.90
N ILE A 30 6.42 -18.71 26.10
CA ILE A 30 5.61 -19.19 27.23
C ILE A 30 4.84 -17.99 27.79
N THR A 31 3.52 -18.00 27.66
CA THR A 31 2.64 -17.02 28.30
C THR A 31 2.44 -17.41 29.77
N VAL A 32 2.80 -16.53 30.70
CA VAL A 32 2.43 -16.63 32.12
C VAL A 32 1.17 -15.76 32.33
N PRO A 33 0.05 -16.28 32.87
CA PRO A 33 -1.11 -15.45 33.13
C PRO A 33 -0.91 -14.66 34.44
N VAL A 34 -1.03 -13.34 34.36
CA VAL A 34 -1.26 -12.47 35.52
C VAL A 34 -2.76 -12.25 35.65
N LEU A 35 -3.35 -12.79 36.71
CA LEU A 35 -4.71 -12.46 37.14
C LEU A 35 -4.75 -11.02 37.66
N GLY A 36 -5.64 -10.21 37.11
CA GLY A 36 -6.07 -8.93 37.68
C GLY A 36 -7.58 -8.84 37.55
N ALA A 37 -8.29 -9.16 38.63
CA ALA A 37 -9.75 -9.05 38.74
C ALA A 37 -10.13 -7.71 39.39
N CYS A 38 -11.12 -7.02 38.80
CA CYS A 38 -12.05 -6.04 39.36
C CYS A 38 -13.17 -5.99 38.29
N GLY A 39 -14.47 -6.13 38.51
CA GLY A 39 -15.34 -6.01 39.67
C GLY A 39 -16.67 -5.53 39.06
N ASP A 40 -17.65 -6.42 38.99
CA ASP A 40 -18.96 -6.23 38.36
C ASP A 40 -19.91 -5.56 39.36
N GLU A 41 -20.61 -4.50 38.95
CA GLU A 41 -21.86 -4.06 39.57
C GLU A 41 -22.87 -3.67 38.49
N GLY A 42 -23.87 -4.53 38.32
CA GLY A 42 -25.07 -4.24 37.55
C GLY A 42 -26.11 -3.48 38.36
N SER A 43 -27.02 -2.80 37.66
CA SER A 43 -28.39 -2.58 38.13
C SER A 43 -29.35 -2.45 36.95
N ALA A 44 -30.49 -3.12 37.11
CA ALA A 44 -31.60 -3.29 36.17
C ALA A 44 -32.68 -2.20 36.29
N GLY A 45 -33.63 -2.19 35.33
CA GLY A 45 -34.95 -1.54 35.36
C GLY A 45 -35.24 -0.76 34.06
N SER A 46 -35.90 -1.29 33.02
CA SER A 46 -37.33 -1.65 32.83
C SER A 46 -38.25 -0.52 32.31
N GLU A 47 -38.60 -0.65 31.03
CA GLU A 47 -39.94 -0.53 30.39
C GLU A 47 -40.69 0.80 30.12
N THR A 48 -41.47 0.68 29.02
CA THR A 48 -42.59 1.49 28.48
C THR A 48 -42.22 2.66 27.55
N GLY A 49 -42.83 2.90 26.38
CA GLY A 49 -43.92 2.25 25.63
C GLY A 49 -44.54 3.25 24.64
N GLY A 50 -44.89 2.80 23.41
CA GLY A 50 -45.80 3.45 22.44
C GLY A 50 -45.28 4.73 21.73
N GLY A 51 -45.60 5.07 20.48
CA GLY A 51 -46.52 4.53 19.49
C GLY A 51 -46.92 5.67 18.52
N GLY A 52 -46.85 5.43 17.21
CA GLY A 52 -47.70 5.97 16.14
C GLY A 52 -47.77 7.49 15.85
N GLY A 53 -47.87 7.85 14.57
CA GLY A 53 -48.59 9.06 14.15
C GLY A 53 -47.99 9.83 12.97
N ALA A 54 -48.54 9.59 11.78
CA ALA A 54 -48.34 10.38 10.56
C ALA A 54 -49.10 11.72 10.58
N GLY A 55 -48.74 12.64 9.69
CA GLY A 55 -49.70 13.61 9.15
C GLY A 55 -49.16 14.97 8.69
N GLY A 56 -49.09 15.16 7.36
CA GLY A 56 -49.39 16.38 6.60
C GLY A 56 -48.56 17.65 6.85
N SER A 57 -48.52 18.66 5.98
CA SER A 57 -48.89 18.84 4.57
C SER A 57 -48.65 20.31 4.23
N GLY A 58 -48.30 20.59 2.97
CA GLY A 58 -48.53 21.89 2.32
C GLY A 58 -47.43 22.95 2.55
N GLY A 59 -46.92 23.63 1.55
CA GLY A 59 -47.25 23.68 0.13
C GLY A 59 -46.51 24.85 -0.53
N THR A 60 -46.36 24.75 -1.86
CA THR A 60 -46.43 25.81 -2.89
C THR A 60 -45.51 27.02 -2.73
N GLY A 61 -44.76 27.52 -3.71
CA GLY A 61 -44.67 27.40 -5.17
C GLY A 61 -43.59 28.44 -5.56
N GLY A 62 -42.76 28.25 -6.56
CA GLY A 62 -43.13 28.53 -7.95
C GLY A 62 -42.11 29.51 -8.56
N SER A 63 -41.37 29.00 -9.55
CA SER A 63 -41.08 29.60 -10.86
C SER A 63 -40.17 30.84 -11.02
N GLY A 64 -39.25 30.71 -12.00
CA GLY A 64 -38.59 31.78 -12.78
C GLY A 64 -37.06 31.72 -12.68
N ALA A 65 -36.31 31.08 -13.59
CA ALA A 65 -35.93 31.55 -14.95
C ALA A 65 -35.48 33.03 -14.96
N SER A 66 -34.40 33.49 -15.58
CA SER A 66 -33.31 32.93 -16.38
C SER A 66 -32.39 34.12 -16.70
N THR A 67 -31.09 33.88 -16.82
CA THR A 67 -30.12 34.59 -17.71
C THR A 67 -30.08 36.13 -17.72
N THR A 68 -28.91 36.71 -17.42
CA THR A 68 -28.10 37.40 -18.42
C THR A 68 -26.71 37.78 -17.88
N SER A 69 -25.76 37.58 -18.76
CA SER A 69 -24.35 37.93 -18.77
C SER A 69 -24.06 39.44 -18.77
N ALA A 70 -22.95 39.86 -18.16
CA ALA A 70 -21.96 40.75 -18.79
C ALA A 70 -20.71 40.93 -17.91
N SER A 71 -19.57 40.70 -18.55
CA SER A 71 -18.20 40.99 -18.14
C SER A 71 -17.80 42.46 -18.39
N THR A 72 -17.00 43.05 -17.51
CA THR A 72 -15.90 44.03 -17.79
C THR A 72 -14.96 44.00 -16.57
N THR A 73 -13.71 43.51 -16.65
CA THR A 73 -12.44 44.25 -16.88
C THR A 73 -12.41 45.62 -16.16
N SER A 74 -11.46 45.97 -15.28
CA SER A 74 -10.01 45.91 -15.42
C SER A 74 -9.28 46.51 -14.19
N ALA A 75 -7.97 46.20 -14.09
CA ALA A 75 -6.87 46.97 -13.49
C ALA A 75 -6.82 47.10 -11.94
N SER A 76 -5.98 46.34 -11.23
CA SER A 76 -4.53 46.48 -11.01
C SER A 76 -4.12 47.64 -10.09
N SER A 77 -3.58 47.29 -8.92
CA SER A 77 -2.43 48.00 -8.34
C SER A 77 -1.66 47.02 -7.43
N ALA A 78 -0.37 46.89 -7.73
CA ALA A 78 0.64 46.32 -6.86
C ALA A 78 1.13 47.44 -5.94
N ASP A 79 1.50 47.11 -4.71
CA ASP A 79 2.80 47.51 -4.19
C ASP A 79 3.23 46.70 -2.97
N ALA A 80 4.55 46.62 -2.83
CA ALA A 80 5.32 45.67 -2.05
C ALA A 80 5.66 46.16 -0.61
N SER A 81 6.34 45.25 0.11
CA SER A 81 7.18 45.40 1.34
C SER A 81 6.68 44.45 2.45
N THR A 82 7.50 43.75 3.24
CA THR A 82 8.92 43.86 3.56
C THR A 82 9.39 42.55 4.20
N SER A 83 10.62 42.13 3.92
CA SER A 83 11.34 41.07 4.63
C SER A 83 12.07 41.62 5.86
N VAL A 84 11.97 40.95 7.01
CA VAL A 84 12.92 41.09 8.13
C VAL A 84 13.13 39.71 8.75
N GLY A 85 14.40 39.31 8.89
CA GLY A 85 14.82 38.12 9.62
C GLY A 85 15.49 38.48 10.94
N THR A 86 15.44 37.52 11.87
CA THR A 86 16.25 37.33 13.10
C THR A 86 15.86 35.94 13.61
N GLY A 87 16.72 34.97 13.93
CA GLY A 87 18.05 35.00 14.52
C GLY A 87 17.94 34.82 16.04
N GLY A 88 18.15 33.60 16.56
CA GLY A 88 18.20 33.35 18.02
C GLY A 88 18.29 31.86 18.40
N ALA A 89 19.33 31.50 19.15
CA ALA A 89 19.80 30.15 19.44
C ALA A 89 19.54 29.69 20.89
N GLY A 90 19.64 28.38 21.13
CA GLY A 90 20.28 27.80 22.33
C GLY A 90 19.37 27.32 23.47
N GLY A 91 19.47 26.03 23.81
CA GLY A 91 18.98 25.45 25.06
C GLY A 91 19.19 23.94 25.13
N ALA A 92 20.23 23.52 25.85
CA ALA A 92 20.59 22.12 26.12
C ALA A 92 19.72 21.51 27.23
N GLY A 93 19.52 20.18 27.21
CA GLY A 93 18.94 19.40 28.29
C GLY A 93 19.26 17.92 28.13
N GLU A 94 19.99 17.36 29.09
CA GLU A 94 20.52 15.99 29.16
C GLU A 94 19.47 14.92 29.50
N GLY A 95 19.78 13.67 29.13
CA GLY A 95 19.56 12.51 30.01
C GLY A 95 18.48 11.51 29.59
N GLY A 96 18.88 10.27 29.32
CA GLY A 96 17.96 9.13 29.25
C GLY A 96 18.50 7.95 28.44
N SER A 97 19.39 7.16 29.04
CA SER A 97 19.82 5.86 28.53
C SER A 97 18.67 4.85 28.58
N ASP A 98 18.37 4.19 27.45
CA ASP A 98 17.81 2.84 27.49
C ASP A 98 18.39 1.96 26.38
N THR A 99 18.81 0.77 26.79
CA THR A 99 19.52 -0.23 26.01
C THR A 99 18.52 -1.22 25.42
N GLY A 100 18.16 -1.04 24.15
CA GLY A 100 17.36 -1.99 23.38
C GLY A 100 18.22 -2.78 22.39
N VAL A 101 18.54 -4.03 22.75
CA VAL A 101 19.24 -5.01 21.90
C VAL A 101 18.29 -5.55 20.82
N GLY A 102 18.74 -5.57 19.55
CA GLY A 102 18.12 -6.44 18.53
C GLY A 102 18.07 -5.93 17.08
N GLY A 103 19.11 -5.24 16.58
CA GLY A 103 19.19 -4.82 15.17
C GLY A 103 20.34 -5.51 14.44
N MET A 104 20.01 -6.41 13.50
CA MET A 104 20.90 -6.96 12.46
C MET A 104 19.97 -7.15 11.23
N GLY A 105 19.98 -6.39 10.14
CA GLY A 105 20.97 -5.62 9.39
C GLY A 105 20.76 -6.02 7.92
N GLY A 106 20.78 -5.18 6.88
CA GLY A 106 20.96 -3.74 6.73
C GLY A 106 20.75 -3.38 5.25
N GLY A 107 20.56 -2.09 4.95
CA GLY A 107 20.56 -1.57 3.58
C GLY A 107 19.98 -0.16 3.44
N GLY A 108 20.82 0.86 3.63
CA GLY A 108 20.62 2.23 3.11
C GLY A 108 19.99 3.23 4.08
N GLY A 109 20.79 4.18 4.58
CA GLY A 109 20.39 5.19 5.56
C GLY A 109 19.28 6.13 5.08
N GLY A 110 18.07 5.90 5.56
CA GLY A 110 17.01 6.88 5.64
C GLY A 110 16.32 6.67 6.98
N ASP A 111 16.10 7.75 7.72
CA ASP A 111 15.35 7.70 8.98
C ASP A 111 14.03 6.94 8.76
N SER A 112 13.63 6.14 9.76
CA SER A 112 12.36 5.42 9.73
C SER A 112 11.22 6.39 9.41
N LEU A 113 10.40 6.03 8.42
CA LEU A 113 9.28 6.87 8.03
C LEU A 113 8.31 7.06 9.20
N ILE A 114 8.06 8.31 9.57
CA ILE A 114 7.07 8.68 10.58
C ILE A 114 5.74 8.90 9.86
N PRO A 115 4.69 8.10 10.12
CA PRO A 115 3.40 8.29 9.48
C PRO A 115 2.75 9.59 9.98
N PRO A 116 2.23 10.45 9.09
CA PRO A 116 1.35 11.54 9.49
C PRO A 116 0.08 11.01 10.17
N PRO A 117 -0.66 11.85 10.93
CA PRO A 117 -1.94 11.47 11.48
C PRO A 117 -2.88 10.90 10.41
N PHE A 118 -3.66 9.87 10.77
CA PHE A 118 -4.63 9.23 9.87
C PHE A 118 -6.00 9.91 9.89
N ASP A 119 -6.07 11.14 10.41
CA ASP A 119 -7.28 11.95 10.39
C ASP A 119 -7.69 12.29 8.95
N ASP A 120 -8.98 12.14 8.67
CA ASP A 120 -9.59 12.34 7.35
C ASP A 120 -8.96 11.50 6.22
N VAL A 121 -8.29 10.38 6.56
CA VAL A 121 -7.81 9.43 5.56
C VAL A 121 -8.97 8.52 5.12
N PRO A 122 -9.25 8.41 3.82
CA PRO A 122 -10.28 7.52 3.30
C PRO A 122 -10.07 6.06 3.73
N MET A 123 -11.18 5.33 3.92
CA MET A 123 -11.16 3.96 4.42
C MET A 123 -11.88 3.00 3.46
N CYS A 124 -11.11 2.14 2.80
CA CYS A 124 -11.64 1.02 2.02
C CYS A 124 -12.16 -0.07 2.94
N ARG A 125 -13.33 -0.65 2.64
CA ARG A 125 -13.96 -1.67 3.48
C ARG A 125 -14.00 -3.02 2.76
N ALA A 126 -13.35 -4.03 3.33
CA ALA A 126 -13.24 -5.36 2.75
C ALA A 126 -14.57 -6.04 2.41
N GLN A 127 -15.66 -5.64 3.06
CA GLN A 127 -16.99 -6.21 2.87
C GLN A 127 -17.71 -5.68 1.63
N ASN A 128 -17.24 -4.58 1.02
CA ASN A 128 -17.86 -4.01 -0.16
C ASN A 128 -17.34 -4.67 -1.44
N LYS A 129 -18.25 -5.15 -2.29
CA LYS A 129 -17.90 -5.67 -3.63
C LYS A 129 -17.15 -4.63 -4.48
N THR A 130 -17.38 -3.35 -4.23
CA THR A 130 -16.71 -2.21 -4.87
C THR A 130 -15.33 -1.90 -4.29
N ASP A 131 -14.89 -2.58 -3.23
CA ASP A 131 -13.52 -2.47 -2.72
C ASP A 131 -12.73 -3.78 -3.01
N GLY A 132 -13.37 -4.76 -3.66
CA GLY A 132 -12.81 -6.07 -3.97
C GLY A 132 -12.08 -6.11 -5.30
N ALA A 133 -10.98 -5.37 -5.44
CA ALA A 133 -10.12 -5.54 -6.60
C ALA A 133 -9.31 -6.85 -6.50
N GLY A 134 -9.08 -7.48 -7.64
CA GLY A 134 -8.33 -8.73 -7.69
C GLY A 134 -6.84 -8.55 -7.39
N GLN A 135 -6.21 -9.63 -6.93
CA GLN A 135 -4.74 -9.74 -6.77
C GLN A 135 -3.97 -9.45 -8.07
N GLY A 136 -4.64 -9.44 -9.21
CA GLY A 136 -3.97 -9.36 -10.50
C GLY A 136 -2.97 -10.51 -10.70
N PRO A 137 -2.21 -10.44 -11.79
CA PRO A 137 -1.35 -11.54 -12.21
C PRO A 137 0.09 -11.47 -11.67
N PHE A 138 0.48 -10.37 -11.03
CA PHE A 138 1.88 -10.03 -10.73
C PHE A 138 2.26 -10.15 -9.26
N PHE A 139 1.45 -10.77 -8.41
CA PHE A 139 1.81 -11.00 -7.02
C PHE A 139 2.96 -12.00 -6.89
N ILE A 140 3.90 -11.72 -5.99
CA ILE A 140 5.01 -12.59 -5.61
C ILE A 140 5.00 -12.66 -4.09
N HIS A 141 4.88 -13.87 -3.54
CA HIS A 141 5.00 -14.07 -2.10
C HIS A 141 6.49 -14.10 -1.69
N GLU A 142 6.84 -13.62 -0.50
CA GLU A 142 8.23 -13.57 0.00
C GLU A 142 8.91 -14.94 -0.10
N LEU A 143 8.19 -15.97 0.32
CA LEU A 143 8.65 -17.37 0.32
C LEU A 143 8.43 -18.11 -1.02
N GLU A 144 8.17 -17.41 -2.14
CA GLU A 144 7.92 -18.08 -3.43
C GLU A 144 9.20 -18.56 -4.13
N LYS A 145 10.27 -17.76 -4.09
CA LYS A 145 11.59 -18.13 -4.61
C LYS A 145 12.64 -17.90 -3.55
N ASN A 146 13.59 -18.82 -3.48
CA ASN A 146 14.76 -18.66 -2.64
C ASN A 146 15.88 -18.01 -3.46
N ASP A 147 15.76 -16.72 -3.75
CA ASP A 147 16.69 -15.95 -4.58
C ASP A 147 17.49 -14.87 -3.80
N ASP A 148 17.68 -15.11 -2.49
CA ASP A 148 18.38 -14.24 -1.51
C ASP A 148 17.83 -12.80 -1.36
N ILE A 149 16.78 -12.44 -2.10
CA ILE A 149 16.17 -11.12 -2.06
C ILE A 149 14.93 -11.16 -1.17
N SER A 150 15.00 -10.47 -0.04
CA SER A 150 13.82 -10.30 0.81
C SER A 150 12.96 -9.14 0.34
N LEU A 151 11.66 -9.37 0.32
CA LEU A 151 10.61 -8.37 0.22
C LEU A 151 10.32 -7.73 1.57
N VAL A 152 10.77 -8.29 2.70
CA VAL A 152 10.58 -7.69 4.03
C VAL A 152 11.52 -6.49 4.18
N ARG A 153 11.02 -5.30 3.85
CA ARG A 153 11.79 -4.04 3.84
C ARG A 153 10.88 -2.83 3.71
N GLN A 154 11.31 -1.71 4.30
CA GLN A 154 10.63 -0.42 4.19
C GLN A 154 10.98 0.31 2.88
N ASP A 155 12.24 0.31 2.43
CA ASP A 155 12.62 0.88 1.13
C ASP A 155 12.43 -0.17 0.02
N ILE A 156 11.43 0.07 -0.82
CA ILE A 156 11.03 -0.82 -1.90
C ILE A 156 11.38 -0.27 -3.28
N ARG A 157 12.11 0.86 -3.36
CA ARG A 157 12.49 1.47 -4.63
C ARG A 157 13.42 0.58 -5.47
N GLY A 158 14.25 -0.26 -4.84
CA GLY A 158 15.26 -1.11 -5.53
C GLY A 158 14.83 -2.57 -5.78
N ARG A 159 15.49 -3.39 -6.62
CA ARG A 159 16.50 -3.15 -7.67
C ARG A 159 15.80 -2.95 -9.01
N TYR A 160 15.73 -1.70 -9.41
CA TYR A 160 15.49 -1.25 -10.75
C TYR A 160 16.84 -1.21 -11.49
N ASN A 161 16.84 -1.31 -12.82
CA ASN A 161 18.04 -1.09 -13.63
C ASN A 161 18.71 0.24 -13.21
N GLU A 162 20.00 0.23 -12.83
CA GLU A 162 20.72 1.44 -12.40
C GLU A 162 20.74 2.55 -13.46
N SER A 163 20.58 2.18 -14.72
CA SER A 163 20.50 3.11 -15.85
C SER A 163 19.08 3.61 -16.15
N ALA A 164 18.05 3.07 -15.50
CA ALA A 164 16.68 3.44 -15.78
C ALA A 164 16.25 4.67 -14.97
N ALA A 165 15.39 5.50 -15.56
CA ALA A 165 15.02 6.80 -15.02
C ALA A 165 14.28 6.66 -13.67
N PRO A 166 14.68 7.42 -12.64
CA PRO A 166 14.05 7.33 -11.32
C PRO A 166 12.62 7.86 -11.36
N GLY A 167 11.73 7.28 -10.56
CA GLY A 167 10.40 7.83 -10.30
C GLY A 167 10.40 8.90 -9.21
N VAL A 168 9.27 9.61 -9.05
CA VAL A 168 9.05 10.56 -7.95
C VAL A 168 8.97 9.77 -6.65
N GLU A 169 9.79 10.11 -5.66
CA GLU A 169 9.78 9.41 -4.37
C GLU A 169 8.40 9.50 -3.71
N MET A 170 7.96 8.41 -3.11
CA MET A 170 6.69 8.31 -2.39
C MET A 170 6.90 7.72 -0.99
N HIS A 171 6.39 8.40 0.03
CA HIS A 171 6.22 7.87 1.38
C HIS A 171 4.78 7.41 1.51
N LEU A 172 4.59 6.09 1.51
CA LEU A 172 3.27 5.45 1.58
C LEU A 172 3.03 4.93 2.99
N HIS A 173 1.91 5.33 3.59
CA HIS A 173 1.49 4.88 4.91
C HIS A 173 0.12 4.21 4.81
N LEU A 174 0.03 2.98 5.31
CA LEU A 174 -1.21 2.20 5.29
C LEU A 174 -1.58 1.83 6.71
N ARG A 175 -2.89 1.83 7.00
CA ARG A 175 -3.42 1.38 8.29
C ARG A 175 -4.46 0.29 8.08
N VAL A 176 -4.27 -0.85 8.74
CA VAL A 176 -5.20 -1.97 8.74
C VAL A 176 -6.03 -1.91 10.03
N LEU A 177 -7.35 -1.91 9.88
CA LEU A 177 -8.31 -1.72 10.96
C LEU A 177 -9.28 -2.89 11.04
N ASP A 178 -9.62 -3.32 12.25
CA ASP A 178 -10.72 -4.24 12.53
C ASP A 178 -11.93 -3.43 13.00
N LEU A 179 -12.97 -3.39 12.16
CA LEU A 179 -14.21 -2.67 12.47
C LEU A 179 -15.19 -3.47 13.33
N SER A 180 -14.93 -4.77 13.58
CA SER A 180 -15.76 -5.57 14.50
C SER A 180 -15.53 -5.19 15.96
N LYS A 181 -14.42 -4.50 16.24
CA LYS A 181 -14.05 -3.96 17.55
C LYS A 181 -14.12 -2.43 17.48
N PRO A 182 -15.26 -1.82 17.82
CA PRO A 182 -15.33 -0.37 17.86
C PRO A 182 -14.43 0.16 18.99
N ASP A 183 -13.49 1.03 18.65
CA ASP A 183 -12.78 1.88 19.62
C ASP A 183 -13.66 3.07 20.01
N CYS A 184 -13.26 3.87 21.00
CA CYS A 184 -14.02 4.99 21.55
C CYS A 184 -14.41 6.06 20.49
N ASP A 185 -13.76 6.09 19.33
CA ASP A 185 -14.02 7.01 18.22
C ASP A 185 -14.82 6.38 17.06
N GLY A 186 -15.19 5.10 17.15
CA GLY A 186 -15.89 4.37 16.11
C GLY A 186 -15.11 4.15 14.81
N LYS A 187 -13.79 4.43 14.80
CA LYS A 187 -12.92 4.28 13.62
C LYS A 187 -12.29 2.88 13.51
N GLY A 188 -12.47 2.04 14.52
CA GLY A 188 -11.96 0.66 14.57
C GLY A 188 -10.58 0.55 15.19
N VAL A 189 -10.21 -0.66 15.61
CA VAL A 189 -8.93 -0.92 16.28
C VAL A 189 -7.88 -1.34 15.27
N GLY A 190 -6.64 -0.87 15.43
CA GLY A 190 -5.50 -1.30 14.63
C GLY A 190 -5.29 -2.82 14.68
N VAL A 191 -4.99 -3.45 13.55
CA VAL A 191 -4.69 -4.89 13.50
C VAL A 191 -3.18 -5.10 13.54
N PRO A 192 -2.58 -5.45 14.70
CA PRO A 192 -1.16 -5.75 14.79
C PRO A 192 -0.81 -7.10 14.18
N ASP A 193 0.47 -7.31 13.90
CA ASP A 193 1.03 -8.61 13.50
C ASP A 193 0.35 -9.23 12.27
N VAL A 194 0.03 -8.40 11.27
CA VAL A 194 -0.35 -8.87 9.93
C VAL A 194 0.69 -8.43 8.91
N ASP A 195 1.04 -9.34 8.00
CA ASP A 195 2.02 -9.05 6.94
C ASP A 195 1.29 -8.39 5.78
N VAL A 196 1.62 -7.11 5.54
CA VAL A 196 1.07 -6.30 4.44
C VAL A 196 2.06 -6.32 3.28
N TYR A 197 1.61 -6.84 2.16
CA TYR A 197 2.31 -6.85 0.89
C TYR A 197 1.75 -5.74 0.00
N ILE A 198 2.66 -4.98 -0.61
CA ILE A 198 2.31 -4.08 -1.71
C ILE A 198 3.15 -4.36 -2.94
N TRP A 199 2.55 -4.11 -4.09
CA TRP A 199 3.26 -4.08 -5.36
C TRP A 199 2.60 -3.12 -6.34
N HIS A 200 3.43 -2.50 -7.17
CA HIS A 200 2.99 -1.66 -8.27
C HIS A 200 4.05 -1.62 -9.38
N THR A 201 3.74 -0.94 -10.46
CA THR A 201 4.66 -0.72 -11.59
C THR A 201 5.77 0.27 -11.24
N ASP A 202 6.88 0.23 -11.99
CA ASP A 202 7.81 1.36 -12.04
C ASP A 202 7.15 2.60 -12.69
N GLY A 203 7.91 3.71 -12.80
CA GLY A 203 7.43 4.92 -13.47
C GLY A 203 7.16 4.76 -14.97
N GLN A 204 7.60 3.66 -15.60
CA GLN A 204 7.39 3.35 -17.01
C GLN A 204 6.29 2.30 -17.27
N GLY A 205 5.64 1.78 -16.23
CA GLY A 205 4.54 0.82 -16.34
C GLY A 205 4.93 -0.66 -16.27
N PHE A 206 6.14 -1.01 -15.82
CA PHE A 206 6.63 -2.40 -15.73
C PHE A 206 6.53 -2.97 -14.33
N TYR A 207 6.12 -4.24 -14.21
CA TYR A 207 6.19 -4.99 -12.96
C TYR A 207 7.52 -5.74 -12.80
N SER A 208 8.20 -5.61 -11.66
CA SER A 208 9.46 -6.33 -11.41
C SER A 208 9.26 -7.84 -11.33
N GLY A 209 10.25 -8.61 -11.78
CA GLY A 209 10.27 -10.08 -11.76
C GLY A 209 9.71 -10.75 -13.02
N PHE A 210 8.97 -10.02 -13.86
CA PHE A 210 8.27 -10.56 -15.02
C PHE A 210 8.83 -9.97 -16.32
N GLY A 211 9.12 -10.80 -17.34
CA GLY A 211 9.53 -10.33 -18.66
C GLY A 211 10.84 -9.54 -18.67
N ALA A 212 11.97 -10.23 -18.77
CA ALA A 212 13.28 -9.59 -18.82
C ALA A 212 13.38 -8.61 -20.00
N ARG A 213 14.03 -7.45 -19.77
CA ARG A 213 14.27 -6.43 -20.80
C ARG A 213 15.03 -7.00 -22.00
N GLY A 214 14.57 -6.71 -23.21
CA GLY A 214 15.13 -7.22 -24.47
C GLY A 214 14.84 -8.71 -24.74
N SER A 215 14.09 -9.39 -23.87
CA SER A 215 13.70 -10.79 -24.10
C SER A 215 12.43 -10.91 -24.95
N ALA A 216 12.19 -12.10 -25.51
CA ALA A 216 10.96 -12.40 -26.23
C ALA A 216 9.68 -12.28 -25.35
N ASN A 217 9.84 -12.27 -24.03
CA ASN A 217 8.76 -12.16 -23.06
C ASN A 217 8.72 -10.79 -22.35
N GLU A 218 9.47 -9.79 -22.84
CA GLU A 218 9.44 -8.44 -22.26
C GLU A 218 8.00 -7.92 -22.20
N GLN A 219 7.65 -7.29 -21.07
CA GLN A 219 6.35 -6.64 -20.93
C GLN A 219 6.22 -5.47 -21.93
N ASN A 220 5.00 -5.18 -22.36
CA ASN A 220 4.73 -4.02 -23.20
C ASN A 220 3.67 -3.13 -22.55
N PRO A 221 4.06 -2.12 -21.74
CA PRO A 221 3.12 -1.23 -21.07
C PRO A 221 2.31 -0.33 -22.01
N ASP A 222 2.69 -0.22 -23.28
CA ASP A 222 1.98 0.59 -24.27
C ASP A 222 0.79 -0.17 -24.88
N ALA A 223 0.82 -1.50 -24.80
CA ALA A 223 -0.26 -2.38 -25.22
C ALA A 223 -1.09 -2.86 -24.02
N PRO A 224 -2.41 -3.07 -24.18
CA PRO A 224 -3.22 -3.69 -23.14
C PRO A 224 -2.63 -5.04 -22.72
N TYR A 225 -2.34 -5.19 -21.43
CA TYR A 225 -1.77 -6.43 -20.93
C TYR A 225 -2.80 -7.57 -21.05
N ALA A 226 -2.46 -8.59 -21.82
CA ALA A 226 -3.34 -9.74 -22.09
C ALA A 226 -2.88 -11.04 -21.42
N GLY A 227 -1.72 -11.03 -20.74
CA GLY A 227 -1.11 -12.23 -20.18
C GLY A 227 -1.65 -12.62 -18.80
N ARG A 228 -1.41 -13.87 -18.41
CA ARG A 228 -1.43 -14.29 -17.00
C ARG A 228 -0.13 -15.09 -16.77
N PRO A 229 0.89 -14.51 -16.12
CA PRO A 229 2.14 -15.20 -15.84
C PRO A 229 1.83 -16.50 -15.10
N SER A 230 2.34 -17.60 -15.63
CA SER A 230 2.39 -18.86 -14.91
C SER A 230 3.46 -18.82 -13.83
N GLN A 231 3.55 -19.86 -12.99
CA GLN A 231 4.64 -20.06 -12.02
C GLN A 231 6.04 -20.13 -12.67
N ASN A 232 6.14 -20.34 -13.98
CA ASN A 232 7.40 -20.36 -14.70
C ASN A 232 7.82 -18.98 -15.25
N ASN A 233 6.95 -17.96 -15.19
CA ASN A 233 7.19 -16.63 -15.76
C ASN A 233 7.76 -15.59 -14.76
N LEU A 234 8.47 -16.03 -13.73
CA LEU A 234 9.24 -15.14 -12.84
C LEU A 234 10.66 -15.14 -13.35
N ASP A 235 10.84 -14.42 -14.44
CA ASP A 235 11.98 -14.49 -15.35
C ASP A 235 13.24 -13.83 -14.76
N THR A 236 13.07 -12.90 -13.81
CA THR A 236 14.18 -12.16 -13.19
C THR A 236 14.13 -12.18 -11.66
N THR A 237 15.25 -11.84 -11.04
CA THR A 237 15.39 -11.61 -9.60
C THR A 237 15.05 -10.16 -9.21
N GLU A 238 14.62 -9.31 -10.15
CA GLU A 238 14.25 -7.93 -9.83
C GLU A 238 13.02 -7.89 -8.93
N ARG A 239 13.05 -7.02 -7.90
CA ARG A 239 11.95 -6.85 -6.94
C ARG A 239 11.63 -5.38 -6.63
N PHE A 240 11.98 -4.43 -7.50
CA PHE A 240 11.57 -3.04 -7.32
C PHE A 240 10.06 -2.89 -7.17
N CYS A 241 9.62 -1.86 -6.46
CA CYS A 241 8.22 -1.56 -6.16
C CYS A 241 7.46 -2.73 -5.53
N ARG A 242 8.15 -3.58 -4.75
CA ARG A 242 7.56 -4.69 -3.99
C ARG A 242 8.13 -4.71 -2.57
N GLY A 243 7.26 -4.85 -1.60
CA GLY A 243 7.68 -5.10 -0.23
C GLY A 243 6.59 -5.62 0.68
N VAL A 244 7.06 -6.03 1.85
CA VAL A 244 6.31 -6.58 2.97
C VAL A 244 6.71 -5.82 4.22
N GLN A 245 5.72 -5.40 4.98
CA GLN A 245 5.91 -4.89 6.33
C GLN A 245 4.87 -5.54 7.23
N THR A 246 5.26 -5.86 8.46
CA THR A 246 4.33 -6.31 9.49
C THR A 246 3.75 -5.09 10.19
N THR A 247 2.43 -5.05 10.39
CA THR A 247 1.76 -3.94 11.08
C THR A 247 2.18 -3.82 12.55
N ASP A 248 2.30 -2.58 13.00
CA ASP A 248 2.52 -2.24 14.41
C ASP A 248 1.24 -2.37 15.26
N ALA A 249 1.33 -1.99 16.55
CA ALA A 249 0.21 -2.00 17.49
C ALA A 249 -1.01 -1.17 17.02
N ASN A 250 -0.81 -0.17 16.17
CA ASN A 250 -1.85 0.70 15.62
C ASN A 250 -2.36 0.23 14.25
N GLY A 251 -1.87 -0.92 13.77
CA GLY A 251 -2.20 -1.47 12.46
C GLY A 251 -1.44 -0.79 11.32
N VAL A 252 -0.37 -0.04 11.60
CA VAL A 252 0.30 0.81 10.61
C VAL A 252 1.51 0.11 9.99
N VAL A 253 1.68 0.31 8.67
CA VAL A 253 2.91 0.04 7.94
C VAL A 253 3.28 1.24 7.08
N SER A 254 4.59 1.43 6.85
CA SER A 254 5.10 2.50 6.00
C SER A 254 6.14 1.97 5.02
N PHE A 255 6.08 2.46 3.78
CA PHE A 255 6.98 2.11 2.68
C PHE A 255 7.57 3.37 2.04
N ARG A 256 8.87 3.34 1.76
CA ARG A 256 9.52 4.29 0.86
C ARG A 256 9.55 3.67 -0.53
N SER A 257 8.84 4.28 -1.48
CA SER A 257 8.68 3.80 -2.85
C SER A 257 8.85 4.95 -3.85
N ILE A 258 8.43 4.72 -5.09
CA ILE A 258 8.15 5.76 -6.09
C ILE A 258 6.65 5.79 -6.39
N PHE A 259 6.14 6.94 -6.85
CA PHE A 259 4.76 7.04 -7.31
C PHE A 259 4.52 6.09 -8.50
N PRO A 260 3.41 5.34 -8.55
CA PRO A 260 3.19 4.32 -9.58
C PRO A 260 3.08 4.93 -10.99
N GLY A 261 3.74 4.29 -11.95
CA GLY A 261 3.54 4.58 -13.37
C GLY A 261 2.27 3.93 -13.90
N TRP A 262 1.92 4.24 -15.15
CA TRP A 262 0.74 3.70 -15.80
C TRP A 262 1.11 2.72 -16.92
N TYR A 263 0.23 1.77 -17.17
CA TYR A 263 0.27 0.87 -18.32
C TYR A 263 -1.12 0.77 -18.95
N ASN A 264 -1.16 0.50 -20.24
CA ASN A 264 -2.39 0.55 -21.00
C ASN A 264 -3.42 -0.50 -20.51
N GLY A 265 -4.67 -0.06 -20.34
CA GLY A 265 -5.81 -0.91 -19.97
C GLY A 265 -6.15 -0.95 -18.48
N ARG A 266 -5.44 -0.21 -17.63
CA ARG A 266 -5.70 -0.12 -16.18
C ARG A 266 -5.46 1.31 -15.68
N ASP A 267 -6.17 1.69 -14.63
CA ASP A 267 -5.93 2.94 -13.90
C ASP A 267 -4.59 2.88 -13.17
N VAL A 268 -4.04 4.03 -12.77
CA VAL A 268 -2.88 4.09 -11.87
C VAL A 268 -3.26 3.55 -10.48
N HIS A 269 -2.59 2.49 -10.04
CA HIS A 269 -2.94 1.79 -8.78
C HIS A 269 -1.72 1.25 -8.03
N ILE A 270 -1.93 0.99 -6.74
CA ILE A 270 -1.05 0.15 -5.93
C ILE A 270 -1.88 -1.03 -5.43
N HIS A 271 -1.35 -2.23 -5.62
CA HIS A 271 -1.97 -3.42 -5.09
C HIS A 271 -1.65 -3.61 -3.60
N PHE A 272 -2.58 -4.25 -2.91
CA PHE A 272 -2.51 -4.56 -1.49
C PHE A 272 -2.97 -6.01 -1.25
N VAL A 273 -2.22 -6.75 -0.45
CA VAL A 273 -2.75 -7.95 0.21
C VAL A 273 -2.20 -8.04 1.63
N CYS A 274 -3.03 -8.44 2.58
CA CYS A 274 -2.60 -8.75 3.93
C CYS A 274 -2.85 -10.21 4.29
N PHE A 275 -1.88 -10.77 5.02
CA PHE A 275 -1.91 -12.14 5.53
C PHE A 275 -1.70 -12.15 7.04
N LYS A 276 -2.13 -13.23 7.70
CA LYS A 276 -1.65 -13.57 9.05
C LYS A 276 -0.13 -13.68 9.00
N LYS A 277 0.56 -13.11 10.00
CA LYS A 277 2.02 -13.12 10.07
C LYS A 277 2.55 -14.55 10.00
N GLY A 278 3.57 -14.76 9.16
CA GLY A 278 4.17 -16.08 8.94
C GLY A 278 3.45 -16.95 7.92
N SER A 279 2.60 -16.36 7.06
CA SER A 279 1.98 -17.06 5.94
C SER A 279 3.01 -17.73 5.03
N THR A 280 2.64 -18.87 4.45
CA THR A 280 3.49 -19.62 3.52
C THR A 280 3.07 -19.40 2.07
N SER A 281 4.03 -19.46 1.15
CA SER A 281 3.75 -19.33 -0.28
C SER A 281 2.95 -20.54 -0.78
N LYS A 282 1.86 -20.26 -1.49
CA LYS A 282 1.09 -21.21 -2.32
C LYS A 282 1.49 -21.10 -3.81
N GLY A 283 2.59 -20.41 -4.10
CA GLY A 283 3.00 -20.03 -5.46
C GLY A 283 2.12 -18.95 -6.07
N ARG A 284 2.14 -18.83 -7.40
CA ARG A 284 1.32 -17.85 -8.17
C ARG A 284 -0.11 -18.33 -8.36
N VAL A 285 -0.85 -18.34 -7.27
CA VAL A 285 -2.30 -18.56 -7.24
C VAL A 285 -2.99 -17.29 -6.78
N THR A 286 -4.30 -17.20 -7.02
CA THR A 286 -5.12 -16.20 -6.33
C THR A 286 -5.29 -16.68 -4.89
N TYR A 287 -4.72 -15.95 -3.92
CA TYR A 287 -4.81 -16.33 -2.52
C TYR A 287 -6.22 -16.09 -2.01
N GLN A 288 -6.78 -17.11 -1.36
CA GLN A 288 -8.08 -17.08 -0.70
C GLN A 288 -8.05 -18.03 0.51
N GLY A 289 -8.66 -17.60 1.62
CA GLY A 289 -8.79 -18.39 2.85
C GLY A 289 -7.45 -18.78 3.52
N GLY A 290 -7.56 -19.47 4.65
CA GLY A 290 -6.39 -19.80 5.49
C GLY A 290 -5.77 -18.52 6.06
N ASP A 291 -4.50 -18.29 5.77
CA ASP A 291 -3.76 -17.11 6.25
C ASP A 291 -4.09 -15.83 5.48
N HIS A 292 -4.76 -15.91 4.33
CA HIS A 292 -5.21 -14.74 3.57
C HIS A 292 -6.31 -14.00 4.33
N ILE A 293 -6.11 -12.70 4.54
CA ILE A 293 -7.09 -11.83 5.22
C ILE A 293 -7.86 -11.04 4.18
N PHE A 294 -7.17 -10.25 3.36
CA PHE A 294 -7.82 -9.38 2.39
C PHE A 294 -6.90 -8.99 1.24
N THR A 295 -7.47 -8.85 0.04
CA THR A 295 -6.79 -8.35 -1.16
C THR A 295 -7.60 -7.21 -1.75
N THR A 296 -6.90 -6.17 -2.16
CA THR A 296 -7.49 -5.07 -2.93
C THR A 296 -6.41 -4.36 -3.74
N GLN A 297 -6.77 -3.23 -4.33
CA GLN A 297 -5.87 -2.22 -4.83
C GLN A 297 -6.49 -0.86 -4.53
N PHE A 298 -5.68 0.17 -4.46
CA PHE A 298 -6.16 1.53 -4.28
C PHE A 298 -5.61 2.46 -5.35
N TYR A 299 -6.36 3.53 -5.57
CA TYR A 299 -6.13 4.53 -6.60
C TYR A 299 -5.89 5.89 -5.97
N PHE A 300 -5.55 6.87 -6.78
CA PHE A 300 -5.30 8.25 -6.36
C PHE A 300 -6.31 9.19 -7.01
N ASP A 301 -6.36 10.43 -6.51
CA ASP A 301 -7.13 11.48 -7.17
C ASP A 301 -6.63 11.70 -8.61
N PRO A 302 -7.53 11.75 -9.62
CA PRO A 302 -7.15 11.96 -11.01
C PRO A 302 -6.34 13.25 -11.23
N ALA A 303 -6.72 14.35 -10.59
CA ALA A 303 -6.01 15.62 -10.76
C ALA A 303 -4.64 15.58 -10.09
N PHE A 304 -4.52 14.95 -8.92
CA PHE A 304 -3.22 14.72 -8.29
C PHE A 304 -2.32 13.83 -9.15
N THR A 305 -2.85 12.70 -9.64
CA THR A 305 -2.14 11.76 -10.51
C THR A 305 -1.63 12.46 -11.76
N ASP A 306 -2.49 13.25 -12.43
CA ASP A 306 -2.13 14.00 -13.62
C ASP A 306 -1.05 15.06 -13.33
N SER A 307 -1.10 15.71 -12.16
CA SER A 307 -0.09 16.69 -11.75
C SER A 307 1.31 16.08 -11.61
N VAL A 308 1.40 14.82 -11.16
CA VAL A 308 2.68 14.09 -11.08
C VAL A 308 3.11 13.64 -12.48
N HIS A 309 2.19 13.01 -13.22
CA HIS A 309 2.50 12.36 -14.49
C HIS A 309 2.82 13.35 -15.62
N THR A 310 2.31 14.58 -15.57
CA THR A 310 2.61 15.61 -16.59
C THR A 310 3.84 16.45 -16.27
N LYS A 311 4.31 16.45 -15.00
CA LYS A 311 5.41 17.30 -14.53
C LYS A 311 6.74 16.58 -14.47
N TYR A 312 6.77 15.34 -14.00
CA TYR A 312 8.01 14.63 -13.68
C TYR A 312 8.34 13.52 -14.68
N GLU A 313 9.62 13.32 -14.93
CA GLU A 313 10.10 12.13 -15.65
C GLU A 313 10.17 10.92 -14.70
N PRO A 314 10.07 9.67 -15.21
CA PRO A 314 9.81 9.29 -16.61
C PRO A 314 8.34 9.31 -17.03
N TYR A 315 7.44 9.71 -16.12
CA TYR A 315 6.00 9.66 -16.36
C TYR A 315 5.59 10.55 -17.54
N LYS A 316 6.14 11.76 -17.59
CA LYS A 316 5.86 12.77 -18.61
C LYS A 316 6.14 12.28 -20.03
N ALA A 317 7.22 11.54 -20.24
CA ALA A 317 7.50 10.93 -21.54
C ALA A 317 6.38 10.01 -22.05
N ARG A 318 5.55 9.45 -21.14
CA ARG A 318 4.44 8.55 -21.47
C ARG A 318 3.08 9.25 -21.54
N THR A 319 2.94 10.54 -21.25
CA THR A 319 1.61 11.21 -21.25
C THR A 319 1.23 11.87 -22.57
N THR A 320 2.10 11.81 -23.58
CA THR A 320 1.96 12.58 -24.83
C THR A 320 2.02 11.69 -26.08
N GLY A 321 1.83 12.32 -27.25
CA GLY A 321 1.98 11.65 -28.54
C GLY A 321 0.96 10.52 -28.77
N ASN A 322 1.43 9.38 -29.26
CA ASN A 322 0.61 8.20 -29.55
C ASN A 322 0.05 7.51 -28.29
N LEU A 323 0.56 7.83 -27.09
CA LEU A 323 0.09 7.26 -25.83
C LEU A 323 -0.97 8.13 -25.12
N ALA A 324 -1.22 9.36 -25.59
CA ALA A 324 -2.09 10.31 -24.91
C ALA A 324 -3.51 9.78 -24.64
N THR A 325 -4.10 9.03 -25.59
CA THR A 325 -5.43 8.42 -25.41
C THR A 325 -5.44 7.31 -24.36
N ALA A 326 -4.40 6.47 -24.34
CA ALA A 326 -4.28 5.40 -23.36
C ALA A 326 -4.04 5.99 -21.95
N TYR A 327 -3.20 7.02 -21.85
CA TYR A 327 -2.98 7.78 -20.64
C TYR A 327 -4.27 8.43 -20.10
N ALA A 328 -5.06 9.08 -20.96
CA ALA A 328 -6.36 9.66 -20.58
C ALA A 328 -7.35 8.62 -20.03
N GLY A 329 -7.19 7.35 -20.40
CA GLY A 329 -7.91 6.23 -19.79
C GLY A 329 -7.36 5.85 -18.41
N ALA A 330 -6.04 5.80 -18.25
CA ALA A 330 -5.37 5.32 -17.05
C ALA A 330 -5.39 6.27 -15.84
N ILE A 331 -5.78 7.53 -16.01
CA ILE A 331 -5.83 8.50 -14.90
C ILE A 331 -7.20 8.65 -14.26
N LYS A 332 -8.23 7.92 -14.74
CA LYS A 332 -9.61 8.17 -14.34
C LYS A 332 -9.91 7.69 -12.91
N ALA A 333 -9.18 6.68 -12.45
CA ALA A 333 -9.41 6.06 -11.16
C ALA A 333 -10.89 5.67 -10.99
N ASP A 334 -11.45 5.04 -12.03
CA ASP A 334 -12.85 4.62 -12.19
C ASP A 334 -12.99 3.17 -12.66
N GLU A 335 -11.93 2.37 -12.50
CA GLU A 335 -11.91 0.95 -12.84
C GLU A 335 -13.15 0.19 -12.34
N PRO A 336 -13.72 -0.74 -13.15
CA PRO A 336 -14.91 -1.47 -12.76
C PRO A 336 -14.74 -2.18 -11.41
N GLY A 337 -15.65 -1.88 -10.48
CA GLY A 337 -15.59 -2.42 -9.12
C GLY A 337 -14.69 -1.64 -8.18
N ASN A 338 -14.29 -0.41 -8.52
CA ASN A 338 -13.76 0.60 -7.60
C ASN A 338 -14.90 1.25 -6.79
N SER A 339 -14.64 1.61 -5.53
CA SER A 339 -15.59 2.25 -4.60
C SER A 339 -15.67 3.76 -4.80
N GLY A 340 -14.78 4.32 -5.60
CA GLY A 340 -14.57 5.76 -5.74
C GLY A 340 -13.75 6.35 -4.59
N LEU A 341 -13.38 5.55 -3.58
CA LEU A 341 -12.45 5.96 -2.55
C LEU A 341 -11.02 5.93 -3.12
N ARG A 342 -10.26 6.97 -2.79
CA ARG A 342 -8.90 7.19 -3.29
C ARG A 342 -7.98 7.45 -2.11
N ALA A 343 -6.74 6.99 -2.20
CA ALA A 343 -5.72 7.31 -1.23
C ALA A 343 -5.55 8.83 -1.17
N LYS A 344 -5.45 9.36 0.05
CA LYS A 344 -5.11 10.77 0.28
C LYS A 344 -3.64 10.95 -0.13
N ALA A 345 -3.36 11.90 -1.00
CA ALA A 345 -1.98 12.16 -1.44
C ALA A 345 -1.71 13.66 -1.63
N TRP A 346 -0.49 14.08 -1.30
CA TRP A 346 0.00 15.45 -1.46
C TRP A 346 1.51 15.46 -1.69
N MET A 347 2.04 16.62 -2.09
CA MET A 347 3.49 16.83 -2.23
C MET A 347 4.06 17.46 -0.96
N GLU A 348 5.18 16.93 -0.46
CA GLU A 348 6.07 17.58 0.51
C GLU A 348 7.43 17.79 -0.18
N GLY A 349 7.66 19.01 -0.66
CA GLY A 349 8.76 19.28 -1.59
C GLY A 349 8.59 18.45 -2.88
N ASP A 350 9.56 17.60 -3.18
CA ASP A 350 9.57 16.69 -4.33
C ASP A 350 9.17 15.24 -3.97
N VAL A 351 8.65 15.02 -2.76
CA VAL A 351 8.19 13.70 -2.28
C VAL A 351 6.66 13.67 -2.26
N VAL A 352 6.07 12.61 -2.79
CA VAL A 352 4.64 12.31 -2.60
C VAL A 352 4.46 11.67 -1.23
N VAL A 353 3.58 12.21 -0.40
CA VAL A 353 3.10 11.52 0.80
C VAL A 353 1.72 10.97 0.51
N ALA A 354 1.49 9.70 0.81
CA ALA A 354 0.24 8.99 0.52
C ALA A 354 -0.26 8.19 1.73
N GLN A 355 -1.57 8.23 1.98
CA GLN A 355 -2.23 7.51 3.07
C GLN A 355 -3.50 6.79 2.61
N MET A 356 -3.73 5.59 3.12
CA MET A 356 -4.99 4.85 2.94
C MET A 356 -5.28 3.96 4.18
N GLN A 357 -6.55 3.87 4.57
CA GLN A 357 -7.01 2.95 5.61
C GLN A 357 -7.74 1.76 4.97
N ILE A 358 -7.51 0.57 5.51
CA ILE A 358 -8.11 -0.69 5.05
C ILE A 358 -8.80 -1.34 6.23
N ALA A 359 -10.13 -1.32 6.21
CA ALA A 359 -10.96 -2.02 7.16
C ALA A 359 -11.16 -3.47 6.75
N VAL A 360 -10.76 -4.39 7.61
CA VAL A 360 -10.91 -5.83 7.46
C VAL A 360 -11.78 -6.41 8.59
N THR A 361 -12.16 -7.67 8.45
CA THR A 361 -12.67 -8.48 9.55
C THR A 361 -11.75 -9.69 9.66
N PRO A 362 -10.67 -9.61 10.46
CA PRO A 362 -9.75 -10.73 10.63
C PRO A 362 -10.53 -11.88 11.27
N THR A 363 -10.62 -13.02 10.59
CA THR A 363 -11.31 -14.22 11.08
C THR A 363 -10.43 -15.09 11.96
#